data_AF-A0A525C720-F1
#
_entry.id   AF-A0A525C720-F1
#
_cell.length_a   1.000
_cell.length_b   1.000
_cell.length_c   1.000
_cell.angle_alpha   90.00
_cell.angle_beta   90.00
_cell.angle_gamma   90.00
#
_symmetry.space_group_name_H-M   'P 1'
#
loop_
_entity.id
_entity.type
_entity.pdbx_description
1 polymer ?
#
loop_
_entity_poly.entity_id
_entity_poly.type
_entity_poly.pdbx_seq_one_letter_code
_entity_poly.pdbx_strand_id
1 'polypeptide(L)'
;MLASFSYPFQEEPPVVPLPLKKKIPVADEFLIKLPPAKLWTEAETINSLTEEDKQTILTLADEVTKAFAEKNITRLYELMEYRYTDQAVASYQSPERIKEVVHTQFGWIFDKASDKIMPIPMDKEKVSFTLAANNKLVLLHREGGGEAVIFDDPIKKNETSIDIFASSINGKWCITRGI
;
A
#
# COMPACT_ATOMS: atom_id res chain seq x y z
N MET A 1 -17.46 -47.99 7.75
CA MET A 1 -18.03 -48.19 6.40
C MET A 1 -17.06 -47.55 5.42
N LEU A 2 -16.24 -48.34 4.72
CA LEU A 2 -15.26 -47.87 3.74
C LEU A 2 -15.99 -47.67 2.41
N ALA A 3 -15.86 -46.49 1.80
CA ALA A 3 -16.46 -46.22 0.50
C ALA A 3 -15.69 -46.96 -0.61
N SER A 4 -16.40 -47.72 -1.44
CA SER A 4 -15.87 -48.36 -2.65
C SER A 4 -16.06 -47.44 -3.86
N PHE A 5 -14.99 -47.26 -4.64
CA PHE A 5 -15.04 -46.66 -5.98
C PHE A 5 -15.37 -47.74 -7.01
N SER A 6 -16.14 -47.38 -8.06
CA SER A 6 -16.48 -48.29 -9.17
C SER A 6 -16.25 -47.64 -10.53
N TYR A 7 -15.89 -48.49 -11.49
CA TYR A 7 -15.47 -48.22 -12.88
C TYR A 7 -16.61 -48.62 -13.85
N PRO A 8 -16.74 -48.04 -15.08
CA PRO A 8 -15.83 -47.09 -15.73
C PRO A 8 -16.08 -45.63 -15.39
N PHE A 9 -15.01 -44.84 -15.54
CA PHE A 9 -15.07 -43.39 -15.50
C PHE A 9 -16.11 -42.90 -16.52
N GLN A 10 -17.05 -42.06 -16.09
CA GLN A 10 -17.83 -41.26 -17.03
C GLN A 10 -16.85 -40.47 -17.90
N GLU A 11 -17.02 -40.51 -19.21
CA GLU A 11 -16.20 -39.75 -20.15
C GLU A 11 -16.16 -38.29 -19.69
N GLU A 12 -14.94 -37.74 -19.57
CA GLU A 12 -14.78 -36.32 -19.25
C GLU A 12 -15.56 -35.50 -20.27
N PRO A 13 -16.34 -34.49 -19.83
CA PRO A 13 -17.02 -33.62 -20.78
C PRO A 13 -15.97 -33.03 -21.72
N PRO A 14 -16.29 -32.90 -23.03
CA PRO A 14 -15.32 -32.42 -24.00
C PRO A 14 -14.75 -31.08 -23.53
N VAL A 15 -13.42 -30.97 -23.51
CA VAL A 15 -12.71 -29.72 -23.21
C VAL A 15 -13.16 -28.70 -24.25
N VAL A 16 -14.09 -27.82 -23.86
CA VAL A 16 -14.48 -26.68 -24.70
C VAL A 16 -13.31 -25.70 -24.63
N PRO A 17 -12.55 -25.48 -25.72
CA PRO A 17 -11.54 -24.44 -25.70
C PRO A 17 -12.24 -23.13 -25.39
N LEU A 18 -11.81 -22.45 -24.34
CA LEU A 18 -12.23 -21.07 -24.08
C LEU A 18 -12.04 -20.30 -25.40
N PRO A 19 -13.07 -19.63 -25.94
CA PRO A 19 -12.93 -18.85 -27.16
C PRO A 19 -12.09 -17.62 -26.84
N LEU A 20 -10.77 -17.78 -26.74
CA LEU A 20 -9.77 -16.72 -26.53
C LEU A 20 -9.57 -15.85 -27.79
N LYS A 21 -10.52 -15.86 -28.73
CA LYS A 21 -10.45 -15.12 -30.00
C LYS A 21 -11.44 -13.95 -30.10
N LYS A 22 -11.90 -13.40 -28.98
CA LYS A 22 -12.29 -11.99 -29.00
C LYS A 22 -11.04 -11.19 -28.71
N LYS A 23 -10.43 -10.60 -29.74
CA LYS A 23 -9.65 -9.37 -29.54
C LYS A 23 -10.61 -8.43 -28.82
N ILE A 24 -10.44 -8.25 -27.51
CA ILE A 24 -11.10 -7.16 -26.82
C ILE A 24 -10.59 -5.92 -27.55
N PRO A 25 -11.45 -5.14 -28.23
CA PRO A 25 -11.01 -3.85 -28.70
C PRO A 25 -10.61 -3.12 -27.44
N VAL A 26 -9.31 -2.99 -27.22
CA VAL A 26 -8.79 -2.04 -26.28
C VAL A 26 -9.38 -0.72 -26.77
N ALA A 27 -10.32 -0.17 -26.02
CA ALA A 27 -10.83 1.16 -26.32
C ALA A 27 -9.64 2.10 -26.06
N ASP A 28 -8.83 2.29 -27.09
CA ASP A 28 -7.59 3.09 -27.05
C ASP A 28 -7.86 4.47 -26.44
N GLU A 29 -9.07 5.00 -26.61
CA GLU A 29 -9.49 6.29 -26.07
C GLU A 29 -9.55 6.37 -24.52
N PHE A 30 -9.69 5.24 -23.81
CA PHE A 30 -9.71 5.21 -22.35
C PHE A 30 -8.34 4.92 -21.72
N LEU A 31 -7.49 4.12 -22.37
CA LEU A 31 -6.15 3.82 -21.85
C LEU A 31 -5.14 4.96 -22.07
N ILE A 32 -5.41 5.90 -22.98
CA ILE A 32 -4.46 6.94 -23.38
C ILE A 32 -4.54 8.23 -22.52
N LYS A 33 -5.55 8.39 -21.65
CA LYS A 33 -5.76 9.67 -20.93
C LYS A 33 -5.13 9.77 -19.54
N LEU A 34 -4.68 8.68 -18.95
CA LEU A 34 -4.04 8.75 -17.64
C LEU A 34 -2.55 9.05 -17.82
N PRO A 35 -2.01 10.07 -17.14
CA PRO A 35 -0.56 10.30 -17.15
C PRO A 35 0.12 9.02 -16.64
N PRO A 36 1.33 8.65 -17.08
CA PRO A 36 2.00 7.46 -16.56
C PRO A 36 2.30 7.60 -15.06
N ALA A 37 2.39 6.48 -14.35
CA ALA A 37 2.85 6.47 -12.96
C ALA A 37 4.26 7.07 -12.92
N LYS A 38 4.46 8.04 -12.03
CA LYS A 38 5.62 8.93 -12.08
C LYS A 38 6.69 8.56 -11.07
N LEU A 39 6.36 7.75 -10.05
CA LEU A 39 7.28 7.36 -8.99
C LEU A 39 8.66 6.97 -9.53
N TRP A 40 8.72 6.08 -10.52
CA TRP A 40 9.99 5.55 -11.01
C TRP A 40 10.82 6.54 -11.82
N THR A 41 10.17 7.56 -12.38
CA THR A 41 10.82 8.63 -13.15
C THR A 41 11.20 9.83 -12.29
N GLU A 42 10.41 10.14 -11.26
CA GLU A 42 10.58 11.31 -10.39
C GLU A 42 11.41 11.01 -9.13
N ALA A 43 11.38 9.78 -8.63
CA ALA A 43 12.15 9.41 -7.45
C ALA A 43 13.65 9.48 -7.73
N GLU A 44 14.35 10.21 -6.89
CA GLU A 44 15.79 10.34 -6.92
C GLU A 44 16.46 9.01 -6.54
N THR A 45 17.63 8.75 -7.14
CA THR A 45 18.43 7.59 -6.75
C THR A 45 19.22 7.93 -5.49
N ILE A 46 19.02 7.15 -4.44
CA ILE A 46 19.63 7.31 -3.13
C ILE A 46 20.94 6.53 -3.11
N ASN A 47 22.07 7.24 -3.04
CA ASN A 47 23.38 6.59 -2.96
C ASN A 47 23.68 6.08 -1.53
N SER A 48 23.24 6.84 -0.53
CA SER A 48 23.40 6.52 0.89
C SER A 48 22.34 7.27 1.70
N LEU A 49 21.83 6.65 2.76
CA LEU A 49 20.93 7.31 3.71
C LEU A 49 21.73 8.03 4.78
N THR A 50 21.54 9.34 4.89
CA THR A 50 22.08 10.14 5.99
C THR A 50 21.22 9.97 7.25
N GLU A 51 21.73 10.40 8.41
CA GLU A 51 20.92 10.42 9.64
C GLU A 51 19.75 11.41 9.54
N GLU A 52 19.89 12.50 8.78
CA GLU A 52 18.81 13.45 8.53
C GLU A 52 17.68 12.81 7.70
N ASP A 53 18.03 12.02 6.67
CA ASP A 53 17.05 11.28 5.88
C ASP A 53 16.27 10.28 6.75
N LYS A 54 17.00 9.49 7.54
CA LYS A 54 16.41 8.52 8.46
C LYS A 54 15.47 9.20 9.45
N GLN A 55 15.91 10.31 10.06
CA GLN A 55 15.10 11.06 11.00
C GLN A 55 13.83 11.60 10.34
N THR A 56 13.94 12.11 9.11
CA THR A 56 12.79 12.60 8.33
C THR A 56 11.79 11.47 8.03
N ILE A 57 12.27 10.30 7.61
CA ILE A 57 11.42 9.13 7.34
C ILE A 57 10.73 8.64 8.62
N LEU A 58 11.44 8.62 9.75
CA LEU A 58 10.85 8.28 11.05
C LEU A 58 9.76 9.29 11.45
N THR A 59 9.99 10.58 11.22
CA THR A 59 8.99 11.62 11.46
C THR A 59 7.75 11.42 10.59
N LEU A 60 7.89 11.04 9.32
CA LEU A 60 6.74 10.70 8.47
C LEU A 60 5.92 9.54 9.06
N ALA A 61 6.57 8.48 9.55
CA ALA A 61 5.90 7.36 10.20
C ALA A 61 5.18 7.75 11.51
N ASP A 62 5.81 8.61 12.32
CA ASP A 62 5.19 9.17 13.53
C ASP A 62 3.98 10.03 13.21
N GLU A 63 4.05 10.85 12.17
CA GLU A 63 2.94 11.70 11.73
C GLU A 63 1.75 10.88 11.24
N VAL A 64 2.00 9.78 10.51
CA VAL A 64 0.96 8.80 10.14
C VAL A 64 0.36 8.17 11.39
N THR A 65 1.22 7.73 12.32
CA THR A 65 0.79 7.10 13.57
C THR A 65 -0.15 8.02 14.36
N LYS A 66 0.25 9.28 14.50
CA LYS A 66 -0.53 10.32 15.19
C LYS A 66 -1.85 10.61 14.46
N ALA A 67 -1.81 10.84 13.16
CA ALA A 67 -2.99 11.16 12.37
C ALA A 67 -4.03 10.03 12.43
N PHE A 68 -3.59 8.77 12.42
CA PHE A 68 -4.48 7.62 12.57
C PHE A 68 -5.05 7.51 13.99
N ALA A 69 -4.24 7.68 15.03
CA ALA A 69 -4.69 7.67 16.42
C ALA A 69 -5.74 8.77 16.69
N GLU A 70 -5.59 9.92 16.05
CA GLU A 70 -6.54 11.05 16.09
C GLU A 70 -7.75 10.84 15.16
N LYS A 71 -7.82 9.73 14.41
CA LYS A 71 -8.81 9.46 13.36
C LYS A 71 -8.92 10.60 12.33
N ASN A 72 -7.82 11.31 12.10
CA ASN A 72 -7.74 12.46 11.20
C ASN A 72 -7.47 12.00 9.75
N ILE A 73 -8.56 11.62 9.07
CA ILE A 73 -8.55 11.13 7.68
C ILE A 73 -7.91 12.14 6.72
N THR A 74 -8.21 13.43 6.88
CA THR A 74 -7.66 14.49 6.02
C THR A 74 -6.14 14.53 6.12
N ARG A 75 -5.59 14.47 7.35
CA ARG A 75 -4.14 14.47 7.55
C ARG A 75 -3.50 13.19 7.02
N LEU A 76 -4.14 12.03 7.21
CA LEU A 76 -3.66 10.77 6.62
C LEU A 76 -3.57 10.84 5.09
N TYR A 77 -4.60 11.41 4.45
CA TYR A 77 -4.59 11.61 3.01
C TYR A 77 -3.45 12.54 2.59
N GLU A 78 -3.24 13.68 3.25
CA GLU A 78 -2.15 14.61 2.93
C GLU A 78 -0.77 13.96 3.02
N LEU A 79 -0.54 13.15 4.07
CA LEU A 79 0.73 12.44 4.26
C LEU A 79 1.01 11.39 3.18
N MET A 80 -0.05 10.80 2.62
CA MET A 80 0.03 9.71 1.64
C MET A 80 -0.46 10.12 0.24
N GLU A 81 -0.63 11.41 -0.02
CA GLU A 81 -1.25 11.90 -1.25
C GLU A 81 -0.48 11.43 -2.48
N TYR A 82 0.86 11.48 -2.42
CA TYR A 82 1.71 10.99 -3.50
C TYR A 82 1.47 9.49 -3.76
N ARG A 83 1.52 8.66 -2.71
CA ARG A 83 1.24 7.22 -2.78
C ARG A 83 -0.09 6.95 -3.46
N TYR A 84 -1.16 7.62 -3.05
CA TYR A 84 -2.50 7.39 -3.58
C TYR A 84 -2.65 7.86 -5.03
N THR A 85 -2.12 9.04 -5.34
CA THR A 85 -2.16 9.60 -6.71
C THR A 85 -1.41 8.70 -7.68
N ASP A 86 -0.19 8.26 -7.32
CA ASP A 86 0.61 7.37 -8.16
C ASP A 86 -0.02 5.98 -8.29
N GLN A 87 -0.61 5.44 -7.21
CA GLN A 87 -1.32 4.15 -7.25
C GLN A 87 -2.58 4.20 -8.13
N ALA A 88 -3.36 5.29 -8.06
CA ALA A 88 -4.55 5.46 -8.89
C ALA A 88 -4.17 5.40 -10.37
N VAL A 89 -3.15 6.17 -10.74
CA VAL A 89 -2.59 6.16 -12.09
C VAL A 89 -2.10 4.77 -12.49
N ALA A 90 -1.32 4.10 -11.65
CA ALA A 90 -0.80 2.76 -11.91
C ALA A 90 -1.91 1.71 -12.08
N SER A 91 -3.07 1.95 -11.45
CA SER A 91 -4.25 1.08 -11.50
C SER A 91 -5.25 1.50 -12.59
N TYR A 92 -4.87 2.42 -13.47
CA TYR A 92 -5.74 3.01 -14.50
C TYR A 92 -7.03 3.65 -13.94
N GLN A 93 -6.94 4.28 -12.77
CA GLN A 93 -8.00 5.02 -12.11
C GLN A 93 -7.73 6.53 -12.17
N SER A 94 -8.82 7.32 -12.21
CA SER A 94 -8.74 8.78 -12.17
C SER A 94 -8.26 9.24 -10.78
N PRO A 95 -7.19 10.07 -10.71
CA PRO A 95 -6.70 10.65 -9.46
C PRO A 95 -7.77 11.44 -8.70
N GLU A 96 -8.68 12.09 -9.42
CA GLU A 96 -9.73 12.95 -8.85
C GLU A 96 -10.65 12.16 -7.89
N ARG A 97 -10.78 10.85 -8.11
CA ARG A 97 -11.61 9.98 -7.27
C ARG A 97 -10.85 9.36 -6.10
N ILE A 98 -9.51 9.44 -6.07
CA ILE A 98 -8.73 8.72 -5.07
C ILE A 98 -8.95 9.29 -3.67
N LYS A 99 -9.11 10.60 -3.53
CA LYS A 99 -9.38 11.23 -2.24
C LYS A 99 -10.68 10.69 -1.61
N GLU A 100 -11.76 10.61 -2.38
CA GLU A 100 -13.04 10.06 -1.89
C GLU A 100 -12.91 8.59 -1.49
N VAL A 101 -12.17 7.79 -2.28
CA VAL A 101 -11.91 6.38 -1.98
C VAL A 101 -11.10 6.23 -0.69
N VAL A 102 -10.06 7.04 -0.51
CA VAL A 102 -9.22 7.03 0.71
C VAL A 102 -10.04 7.45 1.93
N HIS A 103 -10.86 8.51 1.80
CA HIS A 103 -11.77 8.92 2.85
C HIS A 103 -12.77 7.82 3.22
N THR A 104 -13.31 7.12 2.23
CA THR A 104 -14.22 5.98 2.44
C THR A 104 -13.51 4.81 3.12
N GLN A 105 -12.29 4.49 2.68
CA GLN A 105 -11.50 3.38 3.21
C GLN A 105 -11.12 3.61 4.68
N PHE A 106 -10.51 4.77 5.00
CA PHE A 106 -10.18 5.09 6.39
C PHE A 106 -11.41 5.30 7.25
N GLY A 107 -12.48 5.89 6.71
CA GLY A 107 -13.76 5.99 7.40
C GLY A 107 -14.28 4.61 7.81
N TRP A 108 -14.29 3.66 6.87
CA TRP A 108 -14.69 2.28 7.15
C TRP A 108 -13.77 1.59 8.17
N ILE A 109 -12.45 1.80 8.10
CA ILE A 109 -11.50 1.28 9.09
C ILE A 109 -11.84 1.83 10.48
N PHE A 110 -12.09 3.14 10.60
CA PHE A 110 -12.39 3.78 11.88
C PHE A 110 -13.78 3.42 12.43
N ASP A 111 -14.78 3.24 11.57
CA ASP A 111 -16.10 2.75 11.95
C ASP A 111 -16.04 1.29 12.44
N LYS A 112 -15.14 0.51 11.85
CA LYS A 112 -14.89 -0.88 12.24
C LYS A 112 -13.84 -1.04 13.33
N ALA A 113 -13.11 -0.01 13.70
CA ALA A 113 -12.27 -0.04 14.89
C ALA A 113 -13.14 0.05 16.15
N SER A 114 -12.65 -0.44 17.28
CA SER A 114 -13.17 -0.05 18.57
C SER A 114 -12.68 1.36 18.92
N ASP A 115 -13.34 2.01 19.88
CA ASP A 115 -12.86 3.28 20.43
C ASP A 115 -11.54 3.15 21.21
N LYS A 116 -11.00 1.94 21.34
CA LYS A 116 -9.74 1.63 22.02
C LYS A 116 -8.62 1.18 21.09
N ILE A 117 -8.71 1.47 19.79
CA ILE A 117 -7.57 1.25 18.90
C ILE A 117 -6.39 2.10 19.38
N MET A 118 -5.24 1.47 19.60
CA MET A 118 -4.05 2.12 20.15
C MET A 118 -2.87 1.90 19.21
N PRO A 119 -2.06 2.94 18.93
CA PRO A 119 -0.80 2.73 18.24
C PRO A 119 0.14 1.90 19.11
N ILE A 120 0.78 0.89 18.53
CA ILE A 120 1.91 0.23 19.15
C ILE A 120 3.13 1.15 18.91
N PRO A 121 3.73 1.76 19.96
CA PRO A 121 4.85 2.67 19.76
C PRO A 121 5.99 1.99 19.01
N MET A 122 6.61 2.73 18.09
CA MET A 122 7.82 2.29 17.39
C MET A 122 9.04 2.68 18.22
N ASP A 123 9.87 1.70 18.57
CA ASP A 123 11.18 1.96 19.16
C ASP A 123 12.13 2.39 18.04
N LYS A 124 12.45 3.68 18.00
CA LYS A 124 13.25 4.30 16.93
C LYS A 124 14.69 3.80 16.89
N GLU A 125 15.20 3.22 17.97
CA GLU A 125 16.52 2.60 18.00
C GLU A 125 16.50 1.17 17.41
N LYS A 126 15.31 0.57 17.31
CA LYS A 126 15.06 -0.79 16.82
C LYS A 126 14.29 -0.76 15.52
N VAL A 127 14.78 0.03 14.58
CA VAL A 127 14.27 0.11 13.21
C VAL A 127 15.39 -0.16 12.21
N SER A 128 15.01 -0.60 11.02
CA SER A 128 15.92 -0.78 9.91
C SER A 128 15.36 -0.12 8.65
N PHE A 129 16.27 0.31 7.79
CA PHE A 129 15.96 0.97 6.53
C PHE A 129 16.53 0.14 5.38
N THR A 130 15.65 -0.29 4.46
CA THR A 130 16.05 -1.11 3.32
C THR A 130 15.91 -0.29 2.04
N LEU A 131 17.01 -0.13 1.29
CA LEU A 131 16.95 0.43 -0.05
C LEU A 131 16.37 -0.60 -1.02
N ALA A 132 15.40 -0.19 -1.83
CA ALA A 132 14.72 -1.02 -2.80
C ALA A 132 14.51 -0.28 -4.13
N ALA A 133 14.07 -1.02 -5.15
CA ALA A 133 13.76 -0.50 -6.50
C ALA A 133 14.89 0.36 -7.08
N ASN A 134 16.09 -0.21 -7.23
CA ASN A 134 17.29 0.49 -7.71
C ASN A 134 17.63 1.74 -6.88
N ASN A 135 17.52 1.60 -5.55
CA ASN A 135 17.74 2.63 -4.56
C ASN A 135 16.85 3.88 -4.74
N LYS A 136 15.65 3.75 -5.27
CA LYS A 136 14.67 4.86 -5.36
C LYS A 136 13.63 4.83 -4.25
N LEU A 137 13.58 3.74 -3.48
CA LEU A 137 12.70 3.55 -2.35
C LEU A 137 13.51 3.20 -1.10
N VAL A 138 13.04 3.70 0.03
CA VAL A 138 13.43 3.27 1.36
C VAL A 138 12.23 2.64 2.02
N LEU A 139 12.36 1.40 2.46
CA LEU A 139 11.36 0.74 3.28
C LEU A 139 11.81 0.80 4.74
N LEU A 140 10.94 1.34 5.58
CA LEU A 140 11.13 1.39 7.03
C LEU A 140 10.50 0.14 7.66
N HIS A 141 11.28 -0.58 8.46
CA HIS A 141 10.81 -1.76 9.19
C HIS A 141 11.16 -1.66 10.68
N ARG A 142 10.35 -2.30 11.52
CA ARG A 142 10.76 -2.64 12.88
C ARG A 142 11.83 -3.73 12.86
N GLU A 143 12.64 -3.80 13.91
CA GLU A 143 13.55 -4.92 14.16
C GLU A 143 12.77 -6.25 14.09
N GLY A 144 13.26 -7.20 13.29
CA GLY A 144 12.57 -8.46 13.00
C GLY A 144 11.69 -8.45 11.73
N GLY A 145 11.59 -7.33 11.01
CA GLY A 145 10.98 -7.27 9.67
C GLY A 145 9.48 -6.95 9.64
N GLY A 146 8.90 -6.51 10.76
CA GLY A 146 7.50 -6.06 10.82
C GLY A 146 7.28 -4.66 10.27
N GLU A 147 6.01 -4.32 10.02
CA GLU A 147 5.57 -3.03 9.51
C GLU A 147 5.90 -1.88 10.47
N ALA A 148 6.16 -0.70 9.91
CA ALA A 148 6.56 0.46 10.70
C ALA A 148 5.43 0.93 11.64
N VAL A 149 4.23 1.11 11.09
CA VAL A 149 3.07 1.63 11.82
C VAL A 149 2.11 0.47 12.08
N ILE A 150 1.84 0.22 13.36
CA ILE A 150 0.97 -0.87 13.81
C ILE A 150 -0.02 -0.32 14.84
N PHE A 151 -1.28 -0.72 14.70
CA PHE A 151 -2.35 -0.43 15.64
C PHE A 151 -2.96 -1.74 16.12
N ASP A 152 -3.11 -1.85 17.44
CA ASP A 152 -3.82 -2.96 18.08
C ASP A 152 -5.21 -2.50 18.50
N ASP A 153 -6.21 -3.33 18.19
CA ASP A 153 -7.55 -3.22 18.74
C ASP A 153 -7.80 -4.43 19.66
N PRO A 154 -7.55 -4.28 20.97
CA PRO A 154 -7.62 -5.40 21.92
C PRO A 154 -9.06 -5.89 22.14
N ILE A 155 -10.07 -5.08 21.79
CA ILE A 155 -11.48 -5.46 21.93
C ILE A 155 -11.87 -6.40 20.80
N LYS A 156 -11.53 -6.04 19.57
CA LYS A 156 -11.86 -6.83 18.37
C LYS A 156 -10.81 -7.88 18.03
N LYS A 157 -9.67 -7.87 18.75
CA LYS A 157 -8.54 -8.80 18.57
C LYS A 157 -8.03 -8.80 17.13
N ASN A 158 -7.93 -7.61 16.55
CA ASN A 158 -7.38 -7.40 15.22
C ASN A 158 -6.25 -6.38 15.29
N GLU A 159 -5.24 -6.63 14.48
CA GLU A 159 -4.13 -5.72 14.25
C GLU A 159 -4.33 -5.06 12.88
N THR A 160 -4.02 -3.77 12.79
CA THR A 160 -3.98 -3.03 11.53
C THR A 160 -2.60 -2.43 11.36
N SER A 161 -1.92 -2.76 10.28
CA SER A 161 -0.58 -2.26 9.96
C SER A 161 -0.59 -1.37 8.72
N ILE A 162 0.39 -0.47 8.64
CA ILE A 162 0.65 0.37 7.47
C ILE A 162 2.14 0.35 7.16
N ASP A 163 2.48 -0.10 5.95
CA ASP A 163 3.83 -0.02 5.41
C ASP A 163 4.22 1.42 5.08
N ILE A 164 5.45 1.78 5.44
CA ILE A 164 6.06 3.08 5.13
C ILE A 164 7.18 2.86 4.12
N PHE A 165 6.83 3.10 2.86
CA PHE A 165 7.78 3.30 1.77
C PHE A 165 8.00 4.81 1.59
N ALA A 166 9.25 5.24 1.50
CA ALA A 166 9.61 6.63 1.30
C ALA A 166 10.54 6.81 0.10
N SER A 167 10.37 7.92 -0.62
CA SER A 167 11.26 8.35 -1.70
C SER A 167 11.57 9.84 -1.57
N SER A 168 12.77 10.24 -2.00
CA SER A 168 13.08 11.64 -2.26
C SER A 168 12.56 12.02 -3.65
N ILE A 169 11.71 13.04 -3.70
CA ILE A 169 11.12 13.59 -4.92
C ILE A 169 11.31 15.09 -4.91
N ASN A 170 12.09 15.62 -5.86
CA ASN A 170 12.46 17.03 -5.91
C ASN A 170 13.07 17.54 -4.59
N GLY A 171 13.97 16.75 -3.99
CA GLY A 171 14.64 17.03 -2.72
C GLY A 171 13.75 16.95 -1.48
N LYS A 172 12.56 16.35 -1.57
CA LYS A 172 11.64 16.18 -0.44
C LYS A 172 11.27 14.71 -0.24
N TRP A 173 11.38 14.25 1.00
CA TRP A 173 10.90 12.94 1.39
C TRP A 173 9.37 12.91 1.45
N CYS A 174 8.76 11.92 0.82
CA CYS A 174 7.33 11.67 0.86
C CYS A 174 7.04 10.18 0.96
N ILE A 175 5.84 9.84 1.46
CA ILE A 175 5.37 8.45 1.51
C ILE A 175 4.89 8.05 0.12
N THR A 176 5.45 6.97 -0.40
CA THR A 176 5.19 6.46 -1.74
C THR A 176 4.57 5.07 -1.67
N ARG A 177 4.18 4.52 -2.83
CA ARG A 177 3.67 3.14 -2.88
C ARG A 177 4.81 2.13 -2.79
N GLY A 178 4.47 0.93 -2.33
CA GLY A 178 5.37 -0.22 -2.39
C GLY A 178 5.62 -0.72 -3.82
N ILE A 179 6.42 -1.79 -3.89
CA ILE A 179 6.74 -2.52 -5.13
C ILE A 179 5.60 -3.49 -5.46
#